data_AF-A0A928QY61-F1
#
_entry.id   AF-A0A928QY61-F1
#
_cell.length_a   1.000
_cell.length_b   1.000
_cell.length_c   1.000
_cell.angle_alpha   90.00
_cell.angle_beta   90.00
_cell.angle_gamma   90.00
#
_symmetry.space_group_name_H-M   'P 1'
#
loop_
_entity.id
_entity.type
_entity.pdbx_description
1 polymer ?
#
loop_
_entity_poly.entity_id
_entity_poly.type
_entity_poly.pdbx_seq_one_letter_code
_entity_poly.pdbx_strand_id
1 'polypeptide(L)'
;MNNTYTVISFPGLGIQWDPGRVLQIGPLSFHYYGILIAFGLVLALVYAWKRSKQFGVRQDDLTDGVLWVAPFAVLCARAYYCAFEWDQFAANPISVFYIWNGGLAIYGGVIGAVIGVVVFCRIRKIKVGAVLDLVALGFLIGQCIGRWGNFFNREAFGSETDWFLRMGLLDSATNKTTFHHPTFLYESLWNLAGFALLHFLSKKRKYDGQVALGYVAWYGLGRTFIEGLRTDSLWWGPLRVSQVLAAISCFAAVVVLLIMMFKEPDPAKLFVNQVAARKAEEALAVEAEKSAEEAAEEATEETAEEPVAEEPVEEAPEEIPENQ
;
A
#
# COMPACT_ATOMS: atom_id res chain seq x y z
N MET A 1 6.59 -14.25 27.44
CA MET A 1 6.63 -15.70 27.74
C MET A 1 7.62 -16.35 26.78
N ASN A 2 8.66 -17.03 27.28
CA ASN A 2 9.51 -17.83 26.42
C ASN A 2 8.68 -18.99 25.89
N ASN A 3 8.29 -18.89 24.62
CA ASN A 3 7.49 -19.92 23.97
C ASN A 3 8.31 -21.21 23.87
N THR A 4 7.93 -22.25 24.62
CA THR A 4 8.58 -23.57 24.71
C THR A 4 8.09 -24.56 23.66
N TYR A 5 7.20 -24.14 22.75
CA TYR A 5 6.70 -25.01 21.71
C TYR A 5 7.77 -25.30 20.65
N THR A 6 7.92 -26.58 20.33
CA THR A 6 8.84 -27.12 19.32
C THR A 6 8.06 -27.75 18.18
N VAL A 7 7.82 -29.06 18.23
CA VAL A 7 7.21 -29.82 17.14
C VAL A 7 5.81 -29.32 16.83
N ILE A 8 5.54 -29.10 15.54
CA ILE A 8 4.23 -28.79 14.99
C ILE A 8 3.70 -30.03 14.27
N SER A 9 2.44 -30.40 14.54
CA SER A 9 1.79 -31.55 13.89
C SER A 9 0.40 -31.20 13.36
N PHE A 10 0.00 -31.85 12.28
CA PHE A 10 -1.36 -31.86 11.75
C PHE A 10 -1.79 -33.31 11.57
N PRO A 11 -2.37 -33.94 12.62
CA PRO A 11 -2.69 -35.37 12.60
C PRO A 11 -3.60 -35.78 11.44
N GLY A 12 -4.60 -34.96 11.09
CA GLY A 12 -5.51 -35.23 9.96
C GLY A 12 -4.81 -35.22 8.59
N LEU A 13 -3.63 -34.63 8.48
CA LEU A 13 -2.82 -34.60 7.25
C LEU A 13 -1.63 -35.57 7.31
N GLY A 14 -1.39 -36.23 8.45
CA GLY A 14 -0.21 -37.06 8.66
C GLY A 14 1.12 -36.28 8.64
N ILE A 15 1.09 -34.97 8.89
CA ILE A 15 2.26 -34.10 8.85
C ILE A 15 2.76 -33.85 10.27
N GLN A 16 4.07 -34.01 10.49
CA GLN A 16 4.75 -33.61 11.71
C GLN A 16 6.12 -33.05 11.36
N TRP A 17 6.45 -31.89 11.93
CA TRP A 17 7.68 -31.17 11.59
C TRP A 17 8.14 -30.30 12.76
N ASP A 18 9.45 -30.19 12.96
CA ASP A 18 10.06 -29.27 13.91
C ASP A 18 10.88 -28.19 13.19
N PRO A 19 10.21 -27.14 12.65
CA PRO A 19 10.92 -26.07 11.97
C PRO A 19 11.69 -25.18 12.96
N GLY A 20 12.91 -24.78 12.62
CA GLY A 20 13.58 -23.69 13.35
C GLY A 20 12.76 -22.39 13.31
N ARG A 21 13.05 -21.45 14.22
CA ARG A 21 12.48 -20.07 14.20
C ARG A 21 13.34 -19.09 13.40
N VAL A 22 14.60 -19.46 13.20
CA VAL A 22 15.66 -18.63 12.64
C VAL A 22 16.37 -19.41 11.55
N LEU A 23 16.70 -18.71 10.47
CA LEU A 23 17.66 -19.13 9.47
C LEU A 23 19.03 -18.53 9.85
N GLN A 24 20.00 -19.39 10.17
CA GLN A 24 21.37 -18.95 10.45
C GLN A 24 22.22 -19.02 9.18
N ILE A 25 22.90 -17.91 8.87
CA ILE A 25 23.86 -17.82 7.77
C ILE A 25 25.15 -17.25 8.37
N GLY A 26 26.08 -18.13 8.71
CA GLY A 26 27.29 -17.76 9.45
C GLY A 26 26.95 -17.12 10.81
N PRO A 27 27.49 -15.94 11.16
CA PRO A 27 27.18 -15.27 12.43
C PRO A 27 25.82 -14.55 12.43
N LEU A 28 25.13 -14.45 11.29
CA LEU A 28 23.88 -13.70 11.17
C LEU A 28 22.67 -14.62 11.39
N SER A 29 21.72 -14.14 12.19
CA SER A 29 20.48 -14.83 12.54
C SER A 29 19.28 -14.09 11.98
N PHE A 30 18.60 -14.69 11.00
CA PHE A 30 17.41 -14.11 10.38
C PHE A 30 16.15 -14.83 10.84
N HIS A 31 15.22 -14.11 11.46
CA HIS A 31 13.96 -14.70 11.88
C HIS A 31 13.03 -14.95 10.68
N TYR A 32 12.40 -16.12 10.61
CA TYR A 32 11.51 -16.46 9.50
C TYR A 32 10.35 -15.47 9.34
N TYR A 33 9.79 -14.95 10.44
CA TYR A 33 8.73 -13.93 10.35
C TYR A 33 9.22 -12.67 9.62
N GLY A 34 10.46 -12.23 9.85
CA GLY A 34 11.04 -11.06 9.19
C GLY A 34 11.26 -11.29 7.70
N ILE A 35 11.76 -12.49 7.34
CA ILE A 35 11.93 -12.90 5.94
C ILE A 35 10.57 -12.92 5.23
N LEU A 36 9.54 -13.50 5.84
CA LEU A 36 8.20 -13.59 5.26
C LEU A 36 7.52 -12.23 5.12
N ILE A 37 7.69 -11.33 6.08
CA ILE A 37 7.18 -9.95 5.98
C ILE A 37 7.88 -9.21 4.83
N ALA A 38 9.20 -9.30 4.73
CA ALA A 38 9.96 -8.66 3.64
C ALA A 38 9.55 -9.23 2.27
N PHE A 39 9.41 -10.56 2.18
CA PHE A 39 8.94 -11.22 0.96
C PHE A 39 7.51 -10.80 0.59
N GLY A 40 6.61 -10.73 1.57
CA GLY A 40 5.24 -10.26 1.38
C GLY A 40 5.18 -8.80 0.91
N LEU A 41 6.02 -7.93 1.45
CA LEU A 41 6.15 -6.53 1.01
C LEU A 41 6.64 -6.43 -0.44
N VAL A 42 7.68 -7.19 -0.80
CA VAL A 42 8.20 -7.21 -2.18
C VAL A 42 7.13 -7.70 -3.16
N LEU A 43 6.41 -8.78 -2.83
CA LEU A 43 5.32 -9.28 -3.69
C LEU A 43 4.17 -8.28 -3.80
N ALA A 44 3.80 -7.61 -2.71
CA ALA A 44 2.80 -6.54 -2.72
C ALA A 44 3.23 -5.38 -3.63
N LEU A 45 4.50 -4.98 -3.59
CA LEU A 45 5.04 -3.91 -4.43
C LEU A 45 5.10 -4.31 -5.90
N VAL A 46 5.59 -5.52 -6.21
CA VAL A 46 5.61 -6.05 -7.59
C VAL A 46 4.20 -6.14 -8.17
N TYR A 47 3.23 -6.59 -7.36
CA TYR A 47 1.83 -6.61 -7.75
C TYR A 47 1.31 -5.17 -7.99
N ALA A 48 1.61 -4.25 -7.09
CA ALA A 48 1.21 -2.85 -7.20
C ALA A 48 1.77 -2.20 -8.48
N TRP A 49 3.06 -2.42 -8.80
CA TRP A 49 3.68 -1.92 -10.04
C TRP A 49 2.98 -2.43 -11.29
N LYS A 50 2.66 -3.74 -11.35
CA LYS A 50 1.96 -4.32 -12.50
C LYS A 50 0.56 -3.73 -12.69
N ARG A 51 -0.08 -3.29 -11.60
CA ARG A 51 -1.47 -2.79 -11.60
C ARG A 51 -1.56 -1.27 -11.58
N SER A 52 -0.48 -0.55 -11.31
CA SER A 52 -0.46 0.90 -11.02
C SER A 52 -1.13 1.73 -12.12
N LYS A 53 -0.88 1.37 -13.39
CA LYS A 53 -1.49 2.01 -14.57
C LYS A 53 -3.02 2.00 -14.53
N GLN A 54 -3.62 0.92 -14.01
CA GLN A 54 -5.08 0.81 -13.93
C GLN A 54 -5.69 1.76 -12.90
N PHE A 55 -4.87 2.29 -11.98
CA PHE A 55 -5.27 3.27 -10.97
C PHE A 55 -4.78 4.68 -11.29
N GLY A 56 -4.07 4.89 -12.41
CA GLY A 56 -3.50 6.20 -12.76
C GLY A 56 -2.27 6.58 -11.95
N VAL A 57 -1.69 5.65 -11.20
CA VAL A 57 -0.53 5.88 -10.32
C VAL A 57 0.74 5.43 -11.03
N ARG A 58 1.82 6.24 -10.97
CA ARG A 58 3.11 5.86 -11.55
C ARG A 58 3.81 4.82 -10.67
N GLN A 59 4.66 4.00 -11.27
CA GLN A 59 5.45 3.02 -10.51
C GLN A 59 6.44 3.69 -9.56
N ASP A 60 7.08 4.77 -10.01
CA ASP A 60 7.99 5.58 -9.18
C ASP A 60 7.29 6.14 -7.95
N ASP A 61 6.05 6.65 -8.10
CA ASP A 61 5.27 7.16 -6.97
C ASP A 61 5.02 6.07 -5.90
N LEU A 62 4.89 4.80 -6.31
CA LEU A 62 4.71 3.69 -5.38
C LEU A 62 6.01 3.37 -4.64
N THR A 63 7.13 3.35 -5.35
CA THR A 63 8.44 3.11 -4.75
C THR A 63 8.81 4.24 -3.79
N ASP A 64 8.68 5.49 -4.24
CA ASP A 64 8.86 6.70 -3.42
C ASP A 64 7.94 6.66 -2.19
N GLY A 65 6.68 6.27 -2.40
CA GLY A 65 5.69 6.15 -1.33
C GLY A 65 6.10 5.12 -0.28
N VAL A 66 6.59 3.93 -0.67
CA VAL A 66 7.07 2.92 0.28
C VAL A 66 8.31 3.42 1.03
N LEU A 67 9.28 4.00 0.33
CA LEU A 67 10.51 4.53 0.92
C LEU A 67 10.26 5.72 1.85
N TRP A 68 9.17 6.48 1.63
CA TRP A 68 8.75 7.57 2.49
C TRP A 68 7.93 7.09 3.70
N VAL A 69 6.90 6.28 3.44
CA VAL A 69 5.90 5.90 4.45
C VAL A 69 6.45 4.86 5.41
N ALA A 70 7.25 3.89 4.95
CA ALA A 70 7.72 2.82 5.82
C ALA A 70 8.63 3.31 6.96
N PRO A 71 9.68 4.14 6.72
CA PRO A 71 10.48 4.70 7.80
C PRO A 71 9.66 5.60 8.72
N PHE A 72 8.78 6.44 8.15
CA PHE A 72 7.90 7.30 8.93
C PHE A 72 6.97 6.49 9.86
N ALA A 73 6.38 5.40 9.37
CA ALA A 73 5.56 4.50 10.17
C ALA A 73 6.35 3.82 11.30
N VAL A 74 7.60 3.41 11.05
CA VAL A 74 8.48 2.85 12.09
C VAL A 74 8.78 3.89 13.17
N LEU A 75 9.07 5.14 12.79
CA LEU A 75 9.27 6.24 13.73
C LEU A 75 8.02 6.49 14.58
N CYS A 76 6.84 6.54 13.97
CA CYS A 76 5.59 6.69 14.71
C CYS A 76 5.29 5.49 15.62
N ALA A 77 5.58 4.26 15.17
CA ALA A 77 5.43 3.06 15.99
C ALA A 77 6.32 3.11 17.24
N ARG A 78 7.56 3.60 17.09
CA ARG A 78 8.49 3.78 18.19
C ARG A 78 8.06 4.90 19.12
N ALA A 79 7.73 6.07 18.58
CA ALA A 79 7.27 7.21 19.35
C ALA A 79 6.03 6.88 20.19
N TYR A 80 5.08 6.16 19.60
CA TYR A 80 3.89 5.67 20.32
C TYR A 80 4.29 4.73 21.47
N TYR A 81 5.14 3.73 21.21
CA TYR A 81 5.60 2.82 22.28
C TYR A 81 6.24 3.59 23.43
N CYS A 82 7.17 4.49 23.13
CA CYS A 82 7.87 5.27 24.15
C CYS A 82 6.96 6.23 24.93
N ALA A 83 5.91 6.76 24.30
CA ALA A 83 4.95 7.62 24.99
C ALA A 83 4.10 6.86 26.01
N PHE A 84 3.69 5.63 25.69
CA PHE A 84 2.84 4.82 26.58
C PHE A 84 3.64 3.99 27.60
N GLU A 85 4.92 3.73 27.33
CA GLU A 85 5.83 2.96 28.20
C GLU A 85 6.96 3.84 28.76
N TRP A 86 6.70 5.13 29.01
CA TRP A 86 7.73 6.13 29.34
C TRP A 86 8.58 5.76 30.55
N ASP A 87 8.00 5.08 31.53
CA ASP A 87 8.71 4.63 32.74
C ASP A 87 9.90 3.73 32.42
N GLN A 88 9.84 2.95 31.33
CA GLN A 88 10.96 2.11 30.86
C GLN A 88 12.14 2.95 30.34
N PHE A 89 11.89 4.19 29.91
CA PHE A 89 12.86 5.08 29.28
C PHE A 89 13.36 6.19 30.21
N ALA A 90 12.63 6.47 31.30
CA ALA A 90 12.91 7.59 32.21
C ALA A 90 14.34 7.56 32.77
N ALA A 91 14.87 6.37 33.07
CA ALA A 91 16.24 6.19 33.57
C ALA A 91 17.33 6.35 32.49
N ASN A 92 16.99 6.17 31.21
CA ASN A 92 17.92 6.34 30.10
C ASN A 92 17.20 6.81 28.82
N PRO A 93 16.88 8.11 28.70
CA PRO A 93 16.04 8.61 27.61
C PRO A 93 16.59 8.38 26.20
N ILE A 94 17.90 8.26 26.04
CA ILE A 94 18.51 7.99 24.72
C ILE A 94 18.12 6.60 24.17
N SER A 95 17.69 5.68 25.04
CA SER A 95 17.26 4.34 24.62
C SER A 95 15.97 4.34 23.80
N VAL A 96 15.25 5.47 23.73
CA VAL A 96 14.15 5.70 22.79
C VAL A 96 14.59 5.48 21.33
N PHE A 97 15.85 5.73 20.98
CA PHE A 97 16.36 5.51 19.62
C PHE A 97 16.73 4.05 19.31
N TYR A 98 16.80 3.18 20.31
CA TYR A 98 17.27 1.80 20.15
C TYR A 98 16.15 0.88 19.64
N ILE A 99 15.75 1.08 18.38
CA ILE A 99 14.66 0.32 17.73
C ILE A 99 14.98 -1.17 17.56
N TRP A 100 16.27 -1.54 17.60
CA TRP A 100 16.73 -2.94 17.55
C TRP A 100 16.48 -3.72 18.85
N ASN A 101 16.20 -3.02 19.96
CA ASN A 101 15.80 -3.67 21.21
C ASN A 101 14.30 -4.04 21.23
N GLY A 102 13.60 -3.86 20.11
CA GLY A 102 12.15 -4.04 20.03
C GLY A 102 11.39 -2.81 20.53
N GLY A 103 10.14 -2.99 20.96
CA GLY A 103 9.29 -1.89 21.43
C GLY A 103 8.76 -1.01 20.29
N LEU A 104 8.07 -1.63 19.34
CA LEU A 104 7.33 -0.96 18.28
C LEU A 104 5.84 -1.25 18.47
N ALA A 105 5.05 -0.20 18.71
CA ALA A 105 3.62 -0.35 18.91
C ALA A 105 2.89 -0.30 17.56
N ILE A 106 2.11 -1.35 17.26
CA ILE A 106 1.39 -1.46 15.99
C ILE A 106 0.42 -0.29 15.74
N TYR A 107 -0.24 0.22 16.78
CA TYR A 107 -1.14 1.37 16.67
C TYR A 107 -0.40 2.62 16.16
N GLY A 108 0.78 2.92 16.71
CA GLY A 108 1.63 4.01 16.24
C GLY A 108 2.06 3.82 14.78
N GLY A 109 2.39 2.59 14.40
CA GLY A 109 2.75 2.25 13.03
C GLY A 109 1.61 2.45 12.04
N VAL A 110 0.40 2.01 12.37
CA VAL A 110 -0.80 2.19 11.53
C VAL A 110 -1.18 3.66 11.40
N ILE A 111 -1.18 4.41 12.51
CA ILE A 111 -1.46 5.86 12.50
C ILE A 111 -0.42 6.59 11.65
N GLY A 112 0.87 6.30 11.86
CA GLY A 112 1.95 6.86 11.07
C GLY A 112 1.83 6.53 9.59
N ALA A 113 1.50 5.29 9.24
CA ALA A 113 1.30 4.90 7.85
C ALA A 113 0.14 5.66 7.19
N VAL A 114 -1.00 5.81 7.87
CA VAL A 114 -2.15 6.57 7.34
C VAL A 114 -1.79 8.04 7.12
N ILE A 115 -1.18 8.69 8.11
CA ILE A 115 -0.73 10.09 8.00
C ILE A 115 0.29 10.21 6.86
N GLY A 116 1.28 9.32 6.82
CA GLY A 116 2.33 9.29 5.81
C GLY A 116 1.76 9.18 4.39
N VAL A 117 0.82 8.26 4.15
CA VAL A 117 0.15 8.10 2.85
C VAL A 117 -0.63 9.35 2.47
N VAL A 118 -1.41 9.93 3.39
CA VAL A 118 -2.21 11.13 3.12
C VAL A 118 -1.32 12.32 2.77
N VAL A 119 -0.25 12.54 3.54
CA VAL A 119 0.72 13.62 3.29
C VAL A 119 1.45 13.39 1.97
N PHE A 120 1.95 12.18 1.73
CA PHE A 120 2.62 11.82 0.48
C PHE A 120 1.73 12.05 -0.75
N CYS A 121 0.49 11.58 -0.71
CA CYS A 121 -0.47 11.77 -1.80
C CYS A 121 -0.76 13.25 -2.05
N ARG A 122 -0.86 14.07 -1.00
CA ARG A 122 -1.03 15.52 -1.15
C ARG A 122 0.16 16.18 -1.83
N ILE A 123 1.38 15.83 -1.43
CA ILE A 123 2.62 16.37 -2.02
C ILE A 123 2.71 15.99 -3.50
N ARG A 124 2.41 14.73 -3.83
CA ARG A 124 2.47 14.21 -5.21
C ARG A 124 1.23 14.51 -6.05
N LYS A 125 0.21 15.20 -5.49
CA LYS A 125 -1.08 15.50 -6.15
C LYS A 125 -1.79 14.25 -6.69
N ILE A 126 -1.72 13.15 -5.93
CA ILE A 126 -2.36 11.87 -6.24
C ILE A 126 -3.62 11.74 -5.38
N LYS A 127 -4.72 11.20 -5.95
CA LYS A 127 -5.91 10.90 -5.14
C LYS A 127 -5.62 9.78 -4.15
N VAL A 128 -5.80 10.08 -2.86
CA VAL A 128 -5.60 9.12 -1.75
C VAL A 128 -6.39 7.83 -1.98
N GLY A 129 -7.65 7.92 -2.41
CA GLY A 129 -8.49 6.74 -2.68
C GLY A 129 -7.90 5.80 -3.73
N ALA A 130 -7.28 6.33 -4.79
CA ALA A 130 -6.67 5.52 -5.85
C ALA A 130 -5.44 4.77 -5.35
N VAL A 131 -4.63 5.41 -4.49
CA VAL A 131 -3.49 4.77 -3.84
C VAL A 131 -3.96 3.72 -2.83
N LEU A 132 -4.95 4.04 -2.01
CA LEU A 132 -5.50 3.11 -1.02
C LEU A 132 -6.11 1.88 -1.67
N ASP A 133 -6.79 2.02 -2.82
CA ASP A 133 -7.33 0.86 -3.55
C ASP A 133 -6.24 -0.12 -3.97
N LEU A 134 -5.08 0.39 -4.39
CA LEU A 134 -3.95 -0.43 -4.81
C LEU A 134 -3.21 -1.02 -3.60
N VAL A 135 -2.97 -0.21 -2.58
CA VAL A 135 -2.30 -0.62 -1.33
C VAL A 135 -3.12 -1.66 -0.57
N ALA A 136 -4.45 -1.55 -0.56
CA ALA A 136 -5.35 -2.52 0.07
C ALA A 136 -5.18 -3.94 -0.48
N LEU A 137 -5.01 -4.08 -1.80
CA LEU A 137 -4.72 -5.37 -2.43
C LEU A 137 -3.32 -5.86 -2.05
N GLY A 138 -2.34 -4.95 -1.96
CA GLY A 138 -1.00 -5.26 -1.46
C GLY A 138 -1.00 -5.73 0.00
N PHE A 139 -1.83 -5.13 0.86
CA PHE A 139 -1.99 -5.54 2.26
C PHE A 139 -2.49 -6.97 2.39
N LEU A 140 -3.46 -7.39 1.56
CA LEU A 140 -3.93 -8.77 1.58
C LEU A 140 -2.84 -9.77 1.18
N ILE A 141 -1.98 -9.43 0.22
CA ILE A 141 -0.79 -10.24 -0.13
C ILE A 141 0.16 -10.34 1.06
N GLY A 142 0.52 -9.19 1.64
CA GLY A 142 1.42 -9.12 2.79
C GLY A 142 0.88 -9.86 4.01
N GLN A 143 -0.41 -9.74 4.31
CA GLN A 143 -1.07 -10.45 5.40
C GLN A 143 -1.16 -11.95 5.13
N CYS A 144 -1.50 -12.36 3.91
CA CYS A 144 -1.56 -13.78 3.53
C CYS A 144 -0.23 -14.49 3.82
N ILE A 145 0.89 -13.85 3.48
CA ILE A 145 2.24 -14.40 3.66
C ILE A 145 2.74 -14.21 5.09
N GLY A 146 2.55 -13.01 5.66
CA GLY A 146 3.04 -12.66 6.99
C GLY A 146 2.48 -13.55 8.10
N ARG A 147 1.26 -14.08 7.93
CA ARG A 147 0.67 -15.05 8.88
C ARG A 147 1.48 -16.33 9.03
N TRP A 148 2.23 -16.74 8.02
CA TRP A 148 3.13 -17.89 8.14
C TRP A 148 4.29 -17.60 9.10
N GLY A 149 4.60 -16.33 9.40
CA GLY A 149 5.52 -15.98 10.48
C GLY A 149 5.03 -16.46 11.84
N ASN A 150 3.72 -16.37 12.10
CA ASN A 150 3.11 -16.86 13.34
C ASN A 150 3.22 -18.38 13.46
N PHE A 151 3.14 -19.10 12.33
CA PHE A 151 3.38 -20.55 12.27
C PHE A 151 4.80 -20.92 12.72
N PHE A 152 5.83 -20.29 12.13
CA PHE A 152 7.22 -20.55 12.53
C PHE A 152 7.50 -20.15 13.99
N ASN A 153 6.88 -19.07 14.46
CA ASN A 153 7.00 -18.61 15.84
C ASN A 153 6.17 -19.42 16.85
N ARG A 154 5.26 -20.29 16.38
CA ARG A 154 4.23 -20.98 17.19
C ARG A 154 3.45 -20.01 18.09
N GLU A 155 2.96 -18.92 17.53
CA GLU A 155 2.22 -17.90 18.27
C GLU A 155 0.88 -17.58 17.59
N ALA A 156 0.05 -16.77 18.24
CA ALA A 156 -1.22 -16.29 17.72
C ALA A 156 -2.20 -17.38 17.28
N PHE A 157 -2.06 -18.61 17.81
CA PHE A 157 -2.94 -19.75 17.55
C PHE A 157 -4.26 -19.64 18.33
N GLY A 158 -5.27 -20.38 17.88
CA GLY A 158 -6.59 -20.35 18.50
C GLY A 158 -6.73 -21.22 19.73
N SER A 159 -7.93 -21.29 20.27
CA SER A 159 -8.26 -22.16 21.40
C SER A 159 -8.09 -23.65 21.06
N GLU A 160 -8.04 -24.48 22.11
CA GLU A 160 -7.99 -25.92 21.97
C GLU A 160 -9.19 -26.45 21.17
N THR A 161 -8.96 -27.46 20.34
CA THR A 161 -9.99 -27.97 19.41
C THR A 161 -9.77 -29.42 19.00
N ASP A 162 -10.87 -30.12 18.74
CA ASP A 162 -10.91 -31.47 18.18
C ASP A 162 -11.14 -31.50 16.66
N TRP A 163 -11.05 -30.34 16.00
CA TRP A 163 -11.24 -30.23 14.56
C TRP A 163 -10.25 -31.09 13.75
N PHE A 164 -10.67 -31.60 12.60
CA PHE A 164 -9.85 -32.47 11.74
C PHE A 164 -8.51 -31.82 11.31
N LEU A 165 -8.51 -30.51 11.04
CA LEU A 165 -7.31 -29.74 10.67
C LEU A 165 -6.62 -29.07 11.88
N ARG A 166 -6.83 -29.57 13.10
CA ARG A 166 -6.18 -29.04 14.30
C ARG A 166 -4.64 -29.09 14.20
N MET A 167 -4.00 -28.07 14.75
CA MET A 167 -2.55 -27.95 14.83
C MET A 167 -2.10 -28.37 16.23
N GLY A 168 -1.34 -29.46 16.31
CA GLY A 168 -0.69 -29.90 17.52
C GLY A 168 0.61 -29.13 17.76
N LEU A 169 0.80 -28.62 18.98
CA LEU A 169 2.03 -28.00 19.44
C LEU A 169 2.59 -28.81 20.61
N LEU A 170 3.80 -29.36 20.44
CA LEU A 170 4.52 -30.03 21.52
C LEU A 170 5.19 -28.98 22.39
N ASP A 171 4.82 -28.94 23.67
CA ASP A 171 5.52 -28.16 24.68
C ASP A 171 6.72 -28.94 25.21
N SER A 172 7.93 -28.45 24.96
CA SER A 172 9.15 -29.12 25.42
C SER A 172 9.33 -29.10 26.94
N ALA A 173 8.64 -28.21 27.67
CA ALA A 173 8.73 -28.16 29.13
C ALA A 173 7.89 -29.28 29.79
N THR A 174 6.72 -29.56 29.24
CA THR A 174 5.77 -30.56 29.79
C THR A 174 5.75 -31.87 29.01
N ASN A 175 6.40 -31.91 27.84
CA ASN A 175 6.36 -32.99 26.87
C ASN A 175 4.93 -33.39 26.46
N LYS A 176 3.99 -32.44 26.53
CA LYS A 176 2.59 -32.63 26.17
C LYS A 176 2.29 -31.93 24.85
N THR A 177 1.56 -32.61 23.97
CA THR A 177 1.00 -32.00 22.77
C THR A 177 -0.40 -31.46 23.08
N THR A 178 -0.63 -30.18 22.75
CA THR A 178 -1.95 -29.55 22.81
C THR A 178 -2.41 -29.20 21.40
N PHE A 179 -3.70 -29.38 21.11
CA PHE A 179 -4.24 -29.21 19.76
C PHE A 179 -5.08 -27.96 19.67
N HIS A 180 -4.71 -27.05 18.77
CA HIS A 180 -5.30 -25.72 18.65
C HIS A 180 -5.84 -25.47 17.25
N HIS A 181 -6.74 -24.50 17.14
CA HIS A 181 -7.13 -23.97 15.84
C HIS A 181 -5.92 -23.29 15.15
N PRO A 182 -5.55 -23.67 13.90
CA PRO A 182 -4.50 -22.99 13.14
C PRO A 182 -5.01 -21.66 12.57
N THR A 183 -5.23 -20.68 13.44
CA THR A 183 -5.70 -19.33 13.06
C THR A 183 -4.79 -18.66 12.03
N PHE A 184 -3.47 -18.93 12.03
CA PHE A 184 -2.57 -18.46 10.98
C PHE A 184 -3.05 -18.88 9.58
N LEU A 185 -3.51 -20.13 9.44
CA LEU A 185 -4.00 -20.69 8.18
C LEU A 185 -5.37 -20.11 7.84
N TYR A 186 -6.24 -19.97 8.85
CA TYR A 186 -7.56 -19.34 8.66
C TYR A 186 -7.41 -17.91 8.15
N GLU A 187 -6.55 -17.11 8.78
CA GLU A 187 -6.26 -15.75 8.35
C GLU A 187 -5.57 -15.72 6.98
N SER A 188 -4.61 -16.62 6.71
CA SER A 188 -3.92 -16.69 5.42
C SER A 188 -4.91 -16.97 4.28
N LEU A 189 -5.76 -17.99 4.43
CA LEU A 189 -6.77 -18.36 3.44
C LEU A 189 -7.85 -17.29 3.29
N TRP A 190 -8.29 -16.67 4.39
CA TRP A 190 -9.25 -15.56 4.34
C TRP A 190 -8.70 -14.35 3.58
N ASN A 191 -7.43 -14.01 3.79
CA ASN A 191 -6.76 -12.94 3.08
C ASN A 191 -6.54 -13.28 1.60
N LEU A 192 -6.22 -14.54 1.28
CA LEU A 192 -6.12 -15.00 -0.11
C LEU A 192 -7.47 -14.93 -0.84
N ALA A 193 -8.55 -15.38 -0.20
CA ALA A 193 -9.91 -15.29 -0.75
C ALA A 193 -10.32 -13.82 -0.95
N GLY A 194 -10.03 -12.96 0.02
CA GLY A 194 -10.25 -11.52 -0.08
C GLY A 194 -9.46 -10.89 -1.21
N PHE A 195 -8.19 -11.28 -1.37
CA PHE A 195 -7.34 -10.80 -2.45
C PHE A 195 -7.92 -11.19 -3.80
N ALA A 196 -8.29 -12.46 -3.98
CA ALA A 196 -8.90 -12.93 -5.22
C ALA A 196 -10.19 -12.16 -5.53
N LEU A 197 -11.11 -12.08 -4.57
CA LEU A 197 -12.37 -11.35 -4.71
C LEU A 197 -12.16 -9.89 -5.11
N LEU A 198 -11.37 -9.15 -4.32
CA LEU A 198 -11.14 -7.73 -4.54
C LEU A 198 -10.27 -7.46 -5.77
N HIS A 199 -9.36 -8.37 -6.13
CA HIS A 199 -8.61 -8.28 -7.39
C HIS A 199 -9.57 -8.24 -8.58
N PHE A 200 -10.53 -9.17 -8.64
CA PHE A 200 -11.49 -9.20 -9.74
C PHE A 200 -12.48 -8.04 -9.69
N LEU A 201 -12.96 -7.66 -8.50
CA LEU A 201 -13.85 -6.50 -8.34
C LEU A 201 -13.16 -5.17 -8.66
N SER A 202 -11.84 -5.04 -8.43
CA SER A 202 -11.08 -3.83 -8.73
C SER A 202 -11.09 -3.43 -10.20
N LYS A 203 -11.31 -4.40 -11.10
CA LYS A 203 -11.44 -4.18 -12.55
C LYS A 203 -12.76 -3.50 -12.92
N LYS A 204 -13.77 -3.59 -12.06
CA LYS A 204 -15.11 -3.02 -12.24
C LYS A 204 -15.40 -1.88 -11.25
N ARG A 205 -14.35 -1.30 -10.65
CA ARG A 205 -14.52 -0.25 -9.66
C ARG A 205 -15.13 1.00 -10.30
N LYS A 206 -15.96 1.69 -9.52
CA LYS A 206 -16.80 2.82 -9.92
C LYS A 206 -16.26 4.15 -9.39
N TYR A 207 -15.51 4.13 -8.29
CA TYR A 207 -14.92 5.31 -7.67
C TYR A 207 -13.63 4.95 -6.94
N ASP A 208 -12.76 5.95 -6.74
CA ASP A 208 -11.51 5.79 -5.99
C ASP A 208 -11.80 5.57 -4.50
N GLY A 209 -11.23 4.52 -3.91
CA GLY A 209 -11.45 4.11 -2.52
C GLY A 209 -12.47 2.97 -2.37
N GLN A 210 -13.11 2.53 -3.46
CA GLN A 210 -14.08 1.42 -3.39
C GLN A 210 -13.42 0.09 -2.99
N VAL A 211 -12.23 -0.19 -3.51
CA VAL A 211 -11.48 -1.43 -3.20
C VAL A 211 -10.94 -1.36 -1.79
N ALA A 212 -10.47 -0.19 -1.34
CA ALA A 212 -10.02 0.05 0.02
C ALA A 212 -11.14 -0.18 1.04
N LEU A 213 -12.36 0.34 0.77
CA LEU A 213 -13.53 0.06 1.59
C LEU A 213 -13.89 -1.43 1.58
N GLY A 214 -13.83 -2.08 0.41
CA GLY A 214 -14.03 -3.52 0.28
C GLY A 214 -13.04 -4.32 1.12
N TYR A 215 -11.78 -3.89 1.19
CA TYR A 215 -10.76 -4.47 2.05
C TYR A 215 -11.08 -4.29 3.53
N VAL A 216 -11.47 -3.08 3.97
CA VAL A 216 -11.85 -2.84 5.37
C VAL A 216 -13.05 -3.71 5.77
N ALA A 217 -14.05 -3.82 4.90
CA ALA A 217 -15.19 -4.71 5.12
C ALA A 217 -14.75 -6.19 5.20
N TRP A 218 -13.98 -6.67 4.22
CA TRP A 218 -13.57 -8.07 4.15
C TRP A 218 -12.64 -8.48 5.29
N TYR A 219 -11.59 -7.69 5.53
CA TYR A 219 -10.62 -7.96 6.58
C TYR A 219 -11.26 -7.79 7.96
N GLY A 220 -12.07 -6.74 8.16
CA GLY A 220 -12.81 -6.52 9.39
C GLY A 220 -13.76 -7.68 9.72
N LEU A 221 -14.45 -8.22 8.72
CA LEU A 221 -15.29 -9.42 8.88
C LEU A 221 -14.48 -10.63 9.37
N GLY A 222 -13.42 -10.99 8.64
CA GLY A 222 -12.57 -12.12 9.02
C GLY A 222 -11.92 -11.94 10.39
N ARG A 223 -11.42 -10.73 10.67
CA ARG A 223 -10.80 -10.40 11.96
C ARG A 223 -11.80 -10.49 13.10
N THR A 224 -13.07 -10.13 12.90
CA THR A 224 -14.12 -10.24 13.93
C THR A 224 -14.36 -11.70 14.36
N PHE A 225 -14.37 -12.63 13.41
CA PHE A 225 -14.57 -14.05 13.71
C PHE A 225 -13.30 -14.72 14.23
N ILE A 226 -12.17 -14.54 13.53
CA ILE A 226 -10.93 -15.27 13.85
C ILE A 226 -10.31 -14.76 15.15
N GLU A 227 -10.43 -13.46 15.46
CA GLU A 227 -9.99 -12.92 16.75
C GLU A 227 -10.77 -13.56 17.91
N GLY A 228 -12.03 -13.96 17.71
CA GLY A 228 -12.82 -14.70 18.70
C GLY A 228 -12.23 -16.08 19.03
N LEU A 229 -11.48 -16.68 18.11
CA LEU A 229 -10.81 -17.96 18.32
C LEU A 229 -9.46 -17.82 19.00
N ARG A 230 -8.81 -16.65 18.91
CA ARG A 230 -7.46 -16.44 19.44
C ARG A 230 -7.40 -16.47 20.97
N THR A 231 -6.26 -16.93 21.47
CA THR A 231 -5.97 -17.04 22.90
C THR A 231 -5.17 -15.84 23.44
N ASP A 232 -4.48 -15.12 22.56
CA ASP A 232 -3.51 -14.06 22.87
C ASP A 232 -4.01 -12.65 22.50
N SER A 233 -5.32 -12.41 22.63
CA SER A 233 -5.93 -11.13 22.30
C SER A 233 -5.58 -10.02 23.29
N LEU A 234 -5.53 -8.78 22.78
CA LEU A 234 -5.48 -7.59 23.63
C LEU A 234 -6.88 -7.31 24.20
N TRP A 235 -6.98 -7.36 25.53
CA TRP A 235 -8.21 -7.12 26.26
C TRP A 235 -8.27 -5.71 26.84
N TRP A 236 -9.45 -5.09 26.77
CA TRP A 236 -9.81 -3.92 27.55
C TRP A 236 -11.09 -4.23 28.30
N GLY A 237 -10.96 -4.55 29.60
CA GLY A 237 -12.05 -5.12 30.38
C GLY A 237 -12.55 -6.42 29.75
N PRO A 238 -13.87 -6.60 29.54
CA PRO A 238 -14.43 -7.83 28.96
C PRO A 238 -14.35 -7.87 27.43
N LEU A 239 -13.74 -6.88 26.77
CA LEU A 239 -13.75 -6.75 25.32
C LEU A 239 -12.37 -7.00 24.71
N ARG A 240 -12.34 -7.76 23.61
CA ARG A 240 -11.15 -7.88 22.76
C ARG A 240 -11.08 -6.66 21.84
N VAL A 241 -10.10 -5.78 22.06
CA VAL A 241 -9.98 -4.49 21.37
C VAL A 241 -9.95 -4.66 19.85
N SER A 242 -9.14 -5.60 19.38
CA SER A 242 -9.01 -5.90 17.95
C SER A 242 -10.33 -6.38 17.32
N GLN A 243 -11.15 -7.11 18.07
CA GLN A 243 -12.40 -7.67 17.60
C GLN A 243 -13.47 -6.59 17.45
N VAL A 244 -13.59 -5.70 18.44
CA VAL A 244 -14.54 -4.57 18.43
C VAL A 244 -14.18 -3.59 17.32
N LEU A 245 -12.90 -3.21 17.21
CA LEU A 245 -12.44 -2.31 16.15
C LEU A 245 -12.70 -2.90 14.75
N ALA A 246 -12.45 -4.19 14.57
CA ALA A 246 -12.72 -4.90 13.32
C ALA A 246 -14.22 -4.91 12.98
N ALA A 247 -15.09 -5.18 13.96
CA ALA A 247 -16.53 -5.22 13.75
C ALA A 247 -17.09 -3.83 13.37
N ILE A 248 -16.69 -2.78 14.08
CA ILE A 248 -17.13 -1.40 13.82
C ILE A 248 -16.65 -0.93 12.45
N SER A 249 -15.37 -1.13 12.14
CA SER A 249 -14.81 -0.73 10.85
C SER A 249 -15.42 -1.50 9.69
N CYS A 250 -15.68 -2.80 9.85
CA CYS A 250 -16.43 -3.60 8.88
C CYS A 250 -17.83 -3.02 8.63
N PHE A 251 -18.59 -2.79 9.70
CA PHE A 251 -19.95 -2.25 9.59
C PHE A 251 -19.95 -0.88 8.90
N ALA A 252 -19.07 0.04 9.31
CA ALA A 252 -18.95 1.35 8.70
C ALA A 252 -18.60 1.26 7.20
N ALA A 253 -17.64 0.40 6.83
CA ALA A 253 -17.24 0.21 5.44
C ALA A 253 -18.39 -0.36 4.58
N VAL A 254 -19.15 -1.33 5.10
CA VAL A 254 -20.34 -1.88 4.42
C VAL A 254 -21.41 -0.81 4.24
N VAL A 255 -21.72 -0.02 5.26
CA VAL A 255 -22.69 1.09 5.16
C VAL A 255 -22.27 2.09 4.09
N VAL A 256 -20.99 2.49 4.06
CA VAL A 256 -20.48 3.41 3.02
C VAL A 256 -20.57 2.79 1.63
N LEU A 257 -20.21 1.51 1.47
CA LEU A 257 -20.33 0.80 0.18
C LEU A 257 -21.78 0.75 -0.30
N LEU A 258 -22.74 0.47 0.61
CA LEU A 258 -24.17 0.44 0.28
C LEU A 258 -24.68 1.82 -0.13
N ILE A 259 -24.33 2.88 0.60
CA ILE A 259 -24.71 4.26 0.26
C ILE A 259 -24.15 4.64 -1.12
N MET A 260 -22.89 4.31 -1.39
CA MET A 260 -22.25 4.62 -2.68
C MET A 260 -22.80 3.78 -3.84
N MET A 261 -23.45 2.64 -3.56
CA MET A 261 -24.10 1.83 -4.58
C MET A 261 -25.34 2.52 -5.18
N PHE A 262 -26.02 3.36 -4.40
CA PHE A 262 -27.19 4.14 -4.85
C PHE A 262 -26.81 5.44 -5.57
N LYS A 263 -25.52 5.81 -5.59
CA LYS A 263 -25.05 6.97 -6.34
C LYS A 263 -24.66 6.57 -7.76
N GLU A 264 -25.08 7.37 -8.73
CA GLU A 264 -24.65 7.17 -10.11
C GLU A 264 -23.13 7.35 -10.22
N PRO A 265 -22.40 6.33 -10.71
CA PRO A 265 -20.97 6.46 -10.92
C PRO A 265 -20.69 7.47 -12.00
N ASP A 266 -19.73 8.34 -11.75
CA ASP A 266 -19.20 9.26 -12.75
C ASP A 266 -17.77 8.79 -13.09
N PRO A 267 -17.57 8.07 -14.21
CA PRO A 267 -16.26 7.58 -14.60
C PRO A 267 -15.23 8.70 -14.75
N ALA A 268 -15.62 9.91 -15.11
CA ALA A 268 -14.69 11.02 -15.28
C ALA A 268 -14.02 11.43 -13.94
N LYS A 269 -14.65 11.11 -12.80
CA LYS A 269 -14.07 11.35 -11.47
C LYS A 269 -13.02 10.33 -11.06
N LEU A 270 -12.89 9.19 -11.74
CA LEU A 270 -11.80 8.23 -11.43
C LEU A 270 -10.44 8.86 -11.69
N PHE A 271 -9.50 8.71 -10.76
CA PHE A 271 -8.16 9.30 -10.89
C PHE A 271 -7.47 8.92 -12.19
N VAL A 272 -7.59 7.65 -12.60
CA VAL A 272 -7.01 7.17 -13.86
C VAL A 272 -7.53 7.94 -15.09
N ASN A 273 -8.82 8.27 -15.11
CA ASN A 273 -9.44 8.99 -16.22
C ASN A 273 -9.04 10.47 -16.19
N GLN A 274 -8.91 11.07 -15.00
CA GLN A 274 -8.41 12.44 -14.85
C GLN A 274 -6.93 12.57 -15.23
N VAL A 275 -6.12 11.54 -15.00
CA VAL A 275 -4.72 11.52 -15.45
C VAL A 275 -4.65 11.34 -16.96
N ALA A 276 -5.50 10.47 -17.54
CA ALA A 276 -5.56 10.29 -18.99
C ALA A 276 -6.02 11.58 -19.71
N ALA A 277 -7.04 12.26 -19.19
CA ALA A 277 -7.52 13.54 -19.74
C ALA A 277 -6.43 14.61 -19.72
N ARG A 278 -5.76 14.83 -18.58
CA ARG A 278 -4.64 15.78 -18.48
C ARG A 278 -3.52 15.49 -19.45
N LYS A 279 -3.16 14.21 -19.62
CA LYS A 279 -2.12 13.81 -20.59
C LYS A 279 -2.54 14.07 -22.04
N ALA A 280 -3.82 13.90 -22.37
CA ALA A 280 -4.34 14.21 -23.70
C ALA A 280 -4.34 15.72 -23.96
N GLU A 281 -4.75 16.53 -22.96
CA GLU A 281 -4.69 17.99 -23.03
C GLU A 281 -3.24 18.49 -23.19
N GLU A 282 -2.30 17.95 -22.41
CA GLU A 282 -0.86 18.25 -22.53
C GLU A 282 -0.30 17.89 -23.91
N ALA A 283 -0.67 16.73 -24.47
CA ALA A 283 -0.23 16.33 -25.80
C ALA A 283 -0.76 17.26 -26.91
N LEU A 284 -2.03 17.65 -26.83
CA LEU A 284 -2.63 18.60 -27.76
C LEU A 284 -1.98 19.99 -27.67
N ALA A 285 -1.61 20.44 -26.46
CA ALA A 285 -0.91 21.71 -26.27
C ALA A 285 0.49 21.68 -26.91
N VAL A 286 1.24 20.58 -26.74
CA VAL A 286 2.56 20.40 -27.37
C VAL A 286 2.45 20.33 -28.90
N GLU A 287 1.44 19.64 -29.43
CA GLU A 287 1.20 19.60 -30.88
C GLU A 287 0.84 20.99 -31.42
N ALA A 288 0.01 21.76 -30.72
CA ALA A 288 -0.36 23.12 -31.11
C ALA A 288 0.85 24.08 -31.07
N GLU A 289 1.72 23.95 -30.06
CA GLU A 289 2.96 24.72 -29.95
C GLU A 289 3.93 24.40 -31.11
N LYS A 290 4.10 23.11 -31.43
CA LYS A 290 4.93 22.67 -32.56
C LYS A 290 4.39 23.16 -33.91
N SER A 291 3.07 23.10 -34.12
CA SER A 291 2.46 23.62 -35.35
C SER A 291 2.57 25.15 -35.46
N ALA A 292 2.54 25.87 -34.33
CA ALA A 292 2.74 27.32 -34.32
C ALA A 292 4.21 27.69 -34.61
N GLU A 293 5.17 26.92 -34.10
CA GLU A 293 6.60 27.08 -34.42
C GLU A 293 6.88 26.81 -35.92
N GLU A 294 6.35 25.71 -36.47
CA GLU A 294 6.49 25.37 -37.90
C GLU A 294 5.90 26.47 -38.80
N ALA A 295 4.70 26.97 -38.48
CA ALA A 295 4.08 28.06 -39.23
C ALA A 295 4.85 29.40 -39.12
N ALA A 296 5.53 29.64 -38.00
CA ALA A 296 6.37 30.83 -37.83
C ALA A 296 7.69 30.71 -38.62
N GLU A 297 8.29 29.53 -38.71
CA GLU A 297 9.46 29.24 -39.56
C GLU A 297 9.12 29.40 -41.05
N GLU A 298 8.00 28.84 -41.52
CA GLU A 298 7.56 29.03 -42.92
C GLU A 298 7.32 30.51 -43.26
N ALA A 299 6.68 31.28 -42.36
CA ALA A 299 6.46 32.71 -42.58
C ALA A 299 7.76 33.55 -42.59
N THR A 300 8.82 33.09 -41.91
CA THR A 300 10.14 33.75 -41.94
C THR A 300 10.97 33.37 -43.16
N GLU A 301 10.81 32.17 -43.71
CA GLU A 301 11.38 31.81 -45.02
C GLU A 301 10.67 32.56 -46.16
N GLU A 302 9.34 32.69 -46.12
CA GLU A 302 8.56 33.38 -47.17
C GLU A 302 8.83 34.89 -47.21
N THR A 303 9.13 35.53 -46.06
CA THR A 303 9.55 36.94 -46.02
C THR A 303 11.02 37.17 -46.39
N ALA A 304 11.86 36.13 -46.42
CA ALA A 304 13.25 36.23 -46.88
C ALA A 304 13.38 36.10 -48.41
N GLU A 305 12.34 35.62 -49.11
CA GLU A 305 12.32 35.45 -50.57
C GLU A 305 11.64 36.60 -51.36
N GLU A 306 11.12 37.66 -50.70
CA GLU A 306 10.64 38.84 -51.44
C GLU A 306 11.81 39.57 -52.14
N PRO A 307 11.78 39.75 -53.49
CA PRO A 307 12.85 40.44 -54.20
C PRO A 307 12.79 41.94 -53.87
N VAL A 308 13.94 42.49 -53.48
CA VAL A 308 14.15 43.94 -53.34
C VAL A 308 13.74 44.61 -54.66
N ALA A 309 12.63 45.36 -54.64
CA ALA A 309 12.20 46.17 -55.76
C ALA A 309 13.26 47.25 -56.04
N GLU A 310 13.78 47.27 -57.27
CA GLU A 310 14.70 48.31 -57.75
C GLU A 310 14.06 49.70 -57.61
N GLU A 311 14.77 50.62 -56.96
CA GLU A 311 14.39 52.03 -56.85
C GLU A 311 14.34 52.70 -58.24
N PRO A 312 13.37 53.58 -58.52
CA PRO A 312 13.35 54.32 -59.79
C PRO A 312 14.44 55.40 -59.79
N VAL A 313 15.26 55.39 -60.85
CA VAL A 313 16.33 56.35 -61.13
C VAL A 313 15.76 57.77 -61.26
N GLU A 314 16.31 58.68 -60.46
CA GLU A 314 16.01 60.12 -60.45
C GLU A 314 16.54 60.78 -61.75
N GLU A 315 15.65 61.25 -62.63
CA GLU A 315 16.02 62.07 -63.80
C GLU A 315 16.38 63.49 -63.37
N ALA A 316 17.59 63.93 -63.72
CA ALA A 316 18.08 65.29 -63.52
C ALA A 316 17.39 66.29 -64.47
N PRO A 317 17.14 67.56 -64.07
CA PRO A 317 16.51 68.54 -64.96
C PRO A 317 17.50 69.09 -66.00
N GLU A 318 17.11 69.09 -67.27
CA GLU A 318 17.79 69.82 -68.35
C GLU A 318 17.62 71.34 -68.18
N GLU A 319 18.76 72.07 -68.16
CA GLU A 319 18.78 73.53 -68.34
C GLU A 319 18.51 73.89 -69.81
N ILE A 320 17.47 74.71 -70.03
CA ILE A 320 17.13 75.31 -71.33
C ILE A 320 17.92 76.62 -71.50
N PRO A 321 18.58 76.89 -72.65
CA PRO A 321 19.23 78.18 -72.88
C PRO A 321 18.24 79.23 -73.43
N GLU A 322 18.46 80.49 -73.05
CA GLU A 322 17.79 81.69 -73.58
C GLU A 322 17.96 81.84 -75.11
N ASN A 323 16.85 82.12 -75.83
CA ASN A 323 16.82 83.21 -76.83
C ASN A 323 15.41 83.50 -77.39
N GLN A 324 15.09 84.81 -77.38
CA GLN A 324 14.10 85.59 -78.15
C GLN A 324 12.60 85.36 -77.94
#